data_AF-A0A1B1CM12-F1
#
_entry.id   AF-A0A1B1CM12-F1
#
_cell.length_a   1.000
_cell.length_b   1.000
_cell.length_c   1.000
_cell.angle_alpha   90.00
_cell.angle_beta   90.00
_cell.angle_gamma   90.00
#
_symmetry.space_group_name_H-M   'P 1'
#
loop_
_entity.id
_entity.type
_entity.pdbx_description
1 polymer ?
#
loop_
_entity_poly.entity_id
_entity_poly.type
_entity_poly.pdbx_seq_one_letter_code
_entity_poly.pdbx_strand_id
1 'polypeptide(L)'
;MTDRGVPKYEHPLAQIQDQIGARVTVFYKSDVESIREVLMRYLRPVESRDLVPASEWEFGYFGWHSVCLFPAELMMPDWPTEHVPNFFELQVKTLFQHAWSEANHDLGYKPERGGLSPDQNRMLAFASAQAWGADRAFEELFCELHDPAKAT
;
A
#
# COMPACT_ATOMS: atom_id res chain seq x y z
N MET A 1 20.35 9.86 2.69
CA MET A 1 21.01 11.15 2.93
C MET A 1 20.07 12.26 2.48
N THR A 2 20.13 13.44 3.07
CA THR A 2 19.51 14.64 2.49
C THR A 2 20.28 15.05 1.22
N ASP A 3 19.70 15.93 0.41
CA ASP A 3 20.36 16.47 -0.80
C ASP A 3 21.68 17.21 -0.49
N ARG A 4 21.99 17.42 0.80
CA ARG A 4 23.23 18.03 1.29
C ARG A 4 24.21 17.02 1.90
N GLY A 5 23.98 15.71 1.73
CA GLY A 5 24.89 14.67 2.22
C GLY A 5 24.82 14.40 3.73
N VAL A 6 23.81 14.94 4.43
CA VAL A 6 23.61 14.70 5.87
C VAL A 6 22.71 13.46 6.06
N PRO A 7 22.92 12.61 7.08
CA PRO A 7 21.96 11.57 7.42
C PRO A 7 20.57 12.18 7.62
N LYS A 8 19.54 11.62 6.96
CA LYS A 8 18.15 12.09 7.08
C LYS A 8 17.58 11.83 8.49
N TYR A 9 18.14 10.85 9.18
CA TYR A 9 17.74 10.37 10.49
C TYR A 9 18.99 10.28 11.37
N GLU A 10 18.90 10.82 12.59
CA GLU A 10 19.94 10.72 13.62
C GLU A 10 19.98 9.30 14.22
N HIS A 11 18.81 8.67 14.33
CA HIS A 11 18.63 7.30 14.79
C HIS A 11 17.78 6.49 13.78
N PRO A 12 18.38 6.04 12.66
CA PRO A 12 17.64 5.40 11.56
C PRO A 12 16.76 4.22 12.00
N LEU A 13 17.27 3.34 12.87
CA LEU A 13 16.52 2.19 13.37
C LEU A 13 15.33 2.55 14.27
N ALA A 14 15.30 3.78 14.82
CA ALA A 14 14.17 4.25 15.62
C ALA A 14 13.22 5.15 14.81
N GLN A 15 13.70 5.78 13.73
CA GLN A 15 12.98 6.81 12.98
C GLN A 15 12.42 6.33 11.63
N ILE A 16 12.95 5.24 11.05
CA ILE A 16 12.41 4.62 9.85
C ILE A 16 11.20 3.77 10.25
N GLN A 17 10.04 4.08 9.69
CA GLN A 17 8.75 3.50 10.09
C GLN A 17 8.38 2.24 9.29
N ASP A 18 9.05 2.01 8.16
CA ASP A 18 8.80 0.95 7.18
C ASP A 18 9.92 -0.12 7.18
N GLN A 19 10.66 -0.26 8.29
CA GLN A 19 11.65 -1.33 8.45
C GLN A 19 11.03 -2.73 8.34
N ILE A 20 9.78 -2.84 8.79
CA ILE A 20 8.95 -4.03 8.60
C ILE A 20 7.73 -3.57 7.81
N GLY A 21 7.51 -4.22 6.67
CA GLY A 21 6.32 -4.04 5.85
C GLY A 21 5.48 -5.31 5.84
N ALA A 22 4.20 -5.18 6.18
CA ALA A 22 3.20 -6.23 6.04
C ALA A 22 2.20 -5.83 4.95
N ARG A 23 1.81 -6.80 4.11
CA ARG A 23 0.84 -6.57 3.03
C ARG A 23 -0.25 -7.61 3.07
N VAL A 24 -1.49 -7.14 3.04
CA VAL A 24 -2.67 -7.98 2.83
C VAL A 24 -3.18 -7.71 1.43
N THR A 25 -3.19 -8.76 0.60
CA THR A 25 -3.72 -8.71 -0.75
C THR A 25 -5.09 -9.36 -0.80
N VAL A 26 -6.08 -8.62 -1.26
CA VAL A 26 -7.46 -9.08 -1.46
C VAL A 26 -7.78 -9.12 -2.95
N PHE A 27 -8.87 -9.80 -3.32
CA PHE A 27 -9.32 -9.84 -4.72
C PHE A 27 -10.27 -8.70 -5.06
N TYR A 28 -11.14 -8.32 -4.12
CA TYR A 28 -12.20 -7.36 -4.34
C TYR A 28 -11.91 -6.04 -3.61
N LYS A 29 -12.42 -4.94 -4.16
CA LYS A 29 -12.24 -3.59 -3.61
C LYS A 29 -12.97 -3.47 -2.27
N SER A 30 -14.17 -4.03 -2.16
CA SER A 30 -14.98 -4.03 -0.93
C SER A 30 -14.30 -4.76 0.24
N ASP A 31 -13.49 -5.78 -0.05
CA ASP A 31 -12.71 -6.49 0.96
C ASP A 31 -11.62 -5.62 1.59
N VAL A 32 -11.10 -4.61 0.88
CA VAL A 32 -10.07 -3.69 1.42
C VAL A 32 -10.59 -2.99 2.67
N GLU A 33 -11.79 -2.43 2.62
CA GLU A 33 -12.40 -1.72 3.76
C GLU A 33 -12.80 -2.71 4.86
N SER A 34 -13.39 -3.84 4.50
CA SER A 34 -13.79 -4.87 5.46
C SER A 34 -12.60 -5.40 6.27
N ILE A 35 -11.49 -5.68 5.60
CA ILE A 35 -10.24 -6.14 6.24
C ILE A 35 -9.60 -5.03 7.06
N ARG A 36 -9.57 -3.79 6.57
CA ARG A 36 -9.09 -2.63 7.33
C ARG A 36 -9.83 -2.53 8.66
N GLU A 37 -11.16 -2.54 8.66
CA GLU A 37 -11.96 -2.45 9.88
C GLU A 37 -11.64 -3.56 10.89
N VAL A 38 -11.43 -4.79 10.41
CA VAL A 38 -11.06 -5.92 11.28
C VAL A 38 -9.66 -5.71 11.85
N LEU A 39 -8.67 -5.36 11.03
CA LEU A 39 -7.29 -5.17 11.46
C LEU A 39 -7.16 -4.03 12.47
N MET A 40 -7.91 -2.94 12.31
CA MET A 40 -7.89 -1.79 13.24
C MET A 40 -8.48 -2.10 14.61
N ARG A 41 -9.14 -3.26 14.81
CA ARG A 41 -9.57 -3.72 16.14
C ARG A 41 -8.44 -4.35 16.95
N TYR A 42 -7.42 -4.88 16.28
CA TYR A 42 -6.32 -5.61 16.90
C TYR A 42 -4.99 -4.83 16.87
N LEU A 43 -4.81 -3.97 15.88
CA LEU A 43 -3.61 -3.17 15.70
C LEU A 43 -3.81 -1.76 16.25
N ARG A 44 -2.70 -1.09 16.57
CA ARG A 44 -2.69 0.29 17.06
C ARG A 44 -2.08 1.20 15.99
N PRO A 45 -2.90 1.81 15.11
CA PRO A 45 -2.40 2.73 14.10
C PRO A 45 -1.90 4.02 14.75
N VAL A 46 -0.79 4.53 14.23
CA VAL A 46 -0.19 5.83 14.59
C VAL A 46 -0.44 6.83 13.47
N GLU A 47 -0.43 6.35 12.24
CA GLU A 47 -0.78 7.10 11.03
C GLU A 47 -1.50 6.16 10.06
N SER A 48 -2.55 6.65 9.40
CA SER A 48 -3.22 5.94 8.31
C SER A 48 -3.48 6.90 7.16
N ARG A 49 -3.28 6.42 5.93
CA ARG A 49 -3.45 7.21 4.72
C ARG A 49 -4.11 6.39 3.62
N ASP A 50 -5.19 6.95 3.08
CA ASP A 50 -5.74 6.53 1.81
C ASP A 50 -4.92 7.19 0.70
N LEU A 51 -4.18 6.38 -0.06
CA LEU A 51 -3.46 6.85 -1.23
C LEU A 51 -4.41 6.81 -2.41
N VAL A 52 -4.73 8.00 -2.91
CA VAL A 52 -5.52 8.26 -4.09
C VAL A 52 -4.72 9.16 -5.03
N PRO A 53 -4.97 9.12 -6.34
CA PRO A 53 -4.32 10.01 -7.29
C PRO A 53 -4.56 11.48 -6.93
N ALA A 54 -3.56 12.33 -7.22
CA ALA A 54 -3.61 13.75 -6.90
C ALA A 54 -4.63 14.53 -7.75
N SER A 55 -5.04 13.98 -8.90
CA SER A 55 -6.12 14.54 -9.71
C SER A 55 -6.92 13.44 -10.42
N GLU A 56 -8.15 13.76 -10.83
CA GLU A 56 -9.02 12.89 -11.64
C GLU A 56 -8.43 12.58 -13.03
N TRP A 57 -7.49 13.40 -13.50
CA TRP A 57 -6.80 13.26 -14.78
C TRP A 57 -5.52 12.45 -14.68
N GLU A 58 -5.12 12.08 -13.46
CA GLU A 58 -3.96 11.24 -13.19
C GLU A 58 -4.43 9.88 -12.71
N PHE A 59 -3.98 8.83 -13.38
CA PHE A 59 -4.06 7.49 -12.82
C PHE A 59 -2.77 7.23 -12.01
N GLY A 60 -2.87 7.47 -10.72
CA GLY A 60 -1.77 7.43 -9.76
C GLY A 60 -1.82 6.23 -8.82
N TYR A 61 -1.13 6.35 -7.69
CA TYR A 61 -1.03 5.30 -6.67
C TYR A 61 -2.34 5.12 -5.92
N PHE A 62 -2.78 3.86 -5.83
CA PHE A 62 -3.97 3.46 -5.09
C PHE A 62 -3.60 2.48 -3.97
N GLY A 63 -4.19 2.67 -2.80
CA GLY A 63 -4.14 1.69 -1.71
C GLY A 63 -4.24 2.33 -0.34
N TRP A 64 -4.57 1.52 0.66
CA TRP A 64 -4.60 1.97 2.05
C TRP A 64 -3.30 1.58 2.74
N HIS A 65 -2.68 2.55 3.40
CA HIS A 65 -1.43 2.42 4.13
C HIS A 65 -1.64 2.82 5.57
N SER A 66 -0.99 2.12 6.50
CA SER A 66 -0.96 2.55 7.90
C SER A 66 0.32 2.15 8.58
N VAL A 67 0.90 3.09 9.32
CA VAL A 67 1.98 2.82 10.25
C VAL A 67 1.35 2.44 11.59
N CYS A 68 1.63 1.23 12.05
CA CYS A 68 1.11 0.67 13.29
C CYS A 68 2.24 0.46 14.29
N LEU A 69 1.93 0.55 15.59
CA LEU A 69 2.84 0.08 16.64
C LEU A 69 3.09 -1.42 16.47
N PHE A 70 4.33 -1.85 16.66
CA PHE A 70 4.66 -3.27 16.64
C PHE A 70 3.89 -4.00 17.78
N PRO A 71 3.14 -5.07 17.48
CA PRO A 71 2.35 -5.76 18.50
C PRO A 71 3.27 -6.50 19.47
N ALA A 72 3.15 -6.19 20.77
CA ALA A 72 3.99 -6.81 21.80
C ALA A 72 3.78 -8.33 21.88
N GLU A 73 2.60 -8.82 21.48
CA GLU A 73 2.29 -10.25 21.47
C GLU A 73 3.08 -11.04 20.42
N LEU A 74 3.66 -10.36 19.42
CA LEU A 74 4.51 -10.98 18.39
C LEU A 74 5.99 -10.99 18.78
N MET A 75 6.37 -10.38 19.90
CA MET A 75 7.74 -10.36 20.38
C MET A 75 8.10 -11.69 21.05
N MET A 76 9.20 -12.30 20.62
CA MET A 76 9.72 -13.51 21.27
C MET A 76 10.29 -13.13 22.65
N PRO A 77 9.99 -13.89 23.73
CA PRO A 77 10.42 -13.55 25.09
C PRO A 77 11.94 -13.35 25.25
N ASP A 78 12.73 -14.11 24.49
CA ASP A 78 14.20 -14.10 24.59
C ASP A 78 14.87 -13.18 23.57
N TRP A 79 14.08 -12.45 22.76
CA TRP A 79 14.63 -11.54 21.75
C TRP A 79 14.87 -10.14 22.33
N PRO A 80 16.06 -9.53 22.12
CA PRO A 80 16.32 -8.20 22.65
C PRO A 80 15.36 -7.16 22.09
N THR A 81 14.62 -6.48 22.97
CA THR A 81 13.58 -5.52 22.61
C THR A 81 14.10 -4.34 21.80
N GLU A 82 15.36 -3.95 22.01
CA GLU A 82 16.07 -2.90 21.28
C GLU A 82 16.31 -3.22 19.80
N HIS A 83 16.16 -4.49 19.41
CA HIS A 83 16.26 -4.94 18.02
C HIS A 83 14.90 -5.07 17.34
N VAL A 84 13.80 -4.87 18.07
CA VAL A 84 12.45 -4.87 17.49
C VAL A 84 12.09 -3.44 17.10
N PRO A 85 11.75 -3.17 15.84
CA PRO A 85 11.27 -1.86 15.42
C PRO A 85 10.02 -1.46 16.20
N ASN A 86 9.92 -0.18 16.56
CA ASN A 86 8.74 0.35 17.27
C ASN A 86 7.46 0.30 16.41
N PHE A 87 7.63 0.33 15.10
CA PHE A 87 6.55 0.44 14.14
C PHE A 87 6.73 -0.55 12.99
N PHE A 88 5.63 -0.83 12.31
CA PHE A 88 5.64 -1.48 11.01
C PHE A 88 4.63 -0.79 10.09
N GLU A 89 4.91 -0.84 8.78
CA GLU A 89 3.97 -0.40 7.76
C GLU A 89 3.03 -1.56 7.39
N LEU A 90 1.74 -1.30 7.37
CA LEU A 90 0.70 -2.20 6.90
C LEU A 90 0.07 -1.62 5.63
N GLN A 91 0.02 -2.42 4.57
CA GLN A 91 -0.68 -2.08 3.33
C GLN A 91 -1.82 -3.06 3.09
N VAL A 92 -3.02 -2.56 2.80
CA VAL A 92 -4.15 -3.37 2.34
C VAL A 92 -4.50 -2.94 0.92
N LYS A 93 -4.43 -3.88 -0.02
CA LYS A 93 -4.56 -3.61 -1.46
C LYS A 93 -5.24 -4.76 -2.18
N THR A 94 -5.90 -4.46 -3.30
CA THR A 94 -6.25 -5.50 -4.26
C THR A 94 -5.00 -6.05 -4.96
N LEU A 95 -5.13 -7.21 -5.61
CA LEU A 95 -4.06 -7.78 -6.44
C LEU A 95 -3.60 -6.82 -7.53
N PHE A 96 -4.53 -6.12 -8.21
CA PHE A 96 -4.19 -5.20 -9.30
C PHE A 96 -3.55 -3.90 -8.79
N GLN A 97 -4.03 -3.36 -7.66
CA GLN A 97 -3.37 -2.23 -6.98
C GLN A 97 -1.94 -2.57 -6.59
N HIS A 98 -1.71 -3.77 -6.05
CA HIS A 98 -0.38 -4.25 -5.69
C HIS A 98 0.51 -4.39 -6.93
N ALA A 99 0.05 -5.11 -7.96
CA ALA A 99 0.83 -5.34 -9.18
C ALA A 99 1.26 -4.03 -9.84
N TRP A 100 0.35 -3.06 -9.96
CA TRP A 100 0.69 -1.75 -10.51
C TRP A 100 1.65 -0.97 -9.60
N SER A 101 1.43 -0.96 -8.27
CA SER A 101 2.27 -0.22 -7.33
C SER A 101 3.74 -0.63 -7.39
N GLU A 102 4.02 -1.93 -7.45
CA GLU A 102 5.39 -2.45 -7.52
C GLU A 102 6.06 -2.08 -8.85
N ALA A 103 5.35 -2.28 -9.97
CA ALA A 103 5.87 -1.90 -11.28
C ALA A 103 6.14 -0.39 -11.37
N ASN A 104 5.24 0.44 -10.85
CA ASN A 104 5.42 1.89 -10.80
C ASN A 104 6.62 2.29 -9.93
N HIS A 105 6.80 1.65 -8.78
CA HIS A 105 7.96 1.89 -7.91
C HIS A 105 9.27 1.56 -8.65
N ASP A 106 9.36 0.39 -9.28
CA ASP A 106 10.57 -0.04 -9.99
C ASP A 106 10.90 0.79 -11.23
N LEU A 107 9.87 1.20 -11.98
CA LEU A 107 10.04 2.01 -13.19
C LEU A 107 10.24 3.49 -12.88
N GLY A 108 9.52 4.02 -11.89
CA GLY A 108 9.56 5.43 -11.49
C GLY A 108 10.77 5.80 -10.65
N TYR A 109 11.34 4.86 -9.87
CA TYR A 109 12.38 5.13 -8.88
C TYR A 109 13.82 4.85 -9.36
N LYS A 110 14.14 5.08 -10.65
CA LYS A 110 15.54 5.05 -11.13
C LYS A 110 16.08 6.47 -11.37
N PRO A 111 16.64 7.14 -10.33
CA PRO A 111 17.13 8.52 -10.42
C PRO A 111 18.25 8.69 -11.46
N GLU A 112 18.98 7.62 -11.78
CA GLU A 112 20.07 7.62 -12.77
C GLU A 112 19.60 7.89 -14.21
N ARG A 113 18.30 7.79 -14.51
CA ARG A 113 17.75 7.93 -15.86
C ARG A 113 17.12 9.30 -16.17
N GLY A 114 17.14 10.26 -15.25
CA GLY A 114 16.56 11.59 -15.49
C GLY A 114 15.02 11.60 -15.57
N GLY A 115 14.35 10.60 -15.00
CA GLY A 115 12.89 10.46 -15.00
C GLY A 115 12.33 9.73 -16.23
N LEU A 116 11.01 9.53 -16.24
CA LEU A 116 10.28 8.91 -17.36
C LEU A 116 9.95 9.96 -18.43
N SER A 117 10.03 9.56 -19.71
CA SER A 117 9.58 10.39 -20.82
C SER A 117 8.05 10.59 -20.78
N PRO A 118 7.49 11.62 -21.46
CA PRO A 118 6.04 11.83 -21.51
C PRO A 118 5.25 10.60 -21.96
N ASP A 119 5.74 9.86 -22.96
CA ASP A 119 5.07 8.64 -23.45
C ASP A 119 5.18 7.48 -22.47
N GLN A 120 6.27 7.36 -21.73
CA GLN A 120 6.41 6.36 -20.66
C GLN A 120 5.46 6.67 -19.49
N ASN A 121 5.32 7.94 -19.11
CA ASN A 121 4.33 8.36 -18.12
C ASN A 121 2.89 8.05 -18.57
N ARG A 122 2.57 8.28 -19.85
CA ARG A 122 1.27 7.88 -20.43
C ARG A 122 1.05 6.38 -20.36
N MET A 123 2.06 5.57 -20.65
CA MET A 123 1.97 4.11 -20.56
C MET A 123 1.73 3.64 -19.12
N LEU A 124 2.39 4.28 -18.16
CA LEU A 124 2.23 3.96 -16.73
C LEU A 124 0.83 4.34 -16.22
N ALA A 125 0.32 5.50 -16.64
CA ALA A 125 -1.06 5.91 -16.38
C ALA A 125 -2.07 4.97 -17.05
N PHE A 126 -1.80 4.51 -18.28
CA PHE A 126 -2.64 3.53 -18.96
C PHE A 126 -2.69 2.19 -18.21
N ALA A 127 -1.54 1.68 -17.75
CA ALA A 127 -1.48 0.48 -16.93
C ALA A 127 -2.26 0.63 -15.61
N SER A 128 -2.20 1.81 -14.99
CA SER A 128 -2.94 2.13 -13.77
C SER A 128 -4.45 2.14 -14.03
N ALA A 129 -4.88 2.70 -15.15
CA ALA A 129 -6.28 2.67 -15.59
C ALA A 129 -6.79 1.25 -15.85
N GLN A 130 -5.97 0.39 -16.44
CA GLN A 130 -6.31 -1.03 -16.64
C GLN A 130 -6.45 -1.78 -15.30
N ALA A 131 -5.54 -1.54 -14.36
CA ALA A 131 -5.62 -2.12 -13.02
C ALA A 131 -6.91 -1.70 -12.29
N TRP A 132 -7.22 -0.39 -12.32
CA TRP A 132 -8.47 0.15 -11.76
C TRP A 132 -9.72 -0.44 -12.45
N GLY A 133 -9.68 -0.55 -13.78
CA GLY A 133 -10.78 -1.12 -14.57
C GLY A 133 -11.01 -2.61 -14.26
N ALA A 134 -9.93 -3.37 -14.05
CA ALA A 134 -10.01 -4.78 -13.65
C ALA A 134 -10.62 -4.93 -12.25
N ASP A 135 -10.15 -4.16 -11.26
CA ASP A 135 -10.75 -4.14 -9.91
C ASP A 135 -12.26 -3.87 -9.99
N ARG A 136 -12.66 -2.86 -10.76
CA ARG A 136 -14.06 -2.49 -10.92
C ARG A 136 -14.88 -3.61 -11.57
N ALA A 137 -14.40 -4.18 -12.68
CA ALA A 137 -15.12 -5.21 -13.41
C ALA A 137 -15.35 -6.48 -12.56
N PHE A 138 -14.32 -6.91 -11.81
CA PHE A 138 -14.44 -8.06 -10.94
C PHE A 138 -15.34 -7.80 -9.73
N GLU A 139 -15.28 -6.61 -9.13
CA GLU A 139 -16.19 -6.20 -8.06
C GLU A 139 -17.65 -6.20 -8.52
N GLU A 140 -17.94 -5.58 -9.68
CA GLU A 140 -19.29 -5.53 -10.24
C GLU A 140 -19.85 -6.93 -10.50
N LEU A 141 -19.07 -7.81 -11.14
CA LEU A 141 -19.45 -9.20 -11.39
C LEU A 141 -19.64 -9.98 -10.09
N PHE A 142 -18.76 -9.79 -9.11
CA PHE A 142 -18.88 -10.45 -7.81
C PHE A 142 -20.18 -10.07 -7.10
N CYS A 143 -20.46 -8.76 -7.02
CA CYS A 143 -21.71 -8.23 -6.47
C CYS A 143 -22.92 -8.78 -7.22
N GLU A 144 -22.91 -8.79 -8.55
CA GLU A 144 -24.03 -9.29 -9.35
C GLU A 144 -24.33 -10.78 -9.10
N LEU A 145 -23.30 -11.62 -9.03
CA LEU A 145 -23.46 -13.06 -8.87
C LEU A 145 -23.79 -13.49 -7.44
N HIS A 146 -23.50 -12.64 -6.45
CA HIS A 146 -23.72 -12.94 -5.03
C HIS A 146 -24.76 -12.02 -4.39
N ASP A 147 -25.52 -11.26 -5.18
CA ASP A 147 -26.64 -10.46 -4.70
C ASP A 147 -27.77 -11.38 -4.22
N PRO A 148 -28.07 -11.43 -2.91
CA PRO A 148 -29.14 -12.28 -2.39
C PRO A 148 -30.52 -11.91 -2.94
N ALA A 149 -30.71 -10.69 -3.49
CA ALA A 149 -31.96 -10.29 -4.11
C ALA A 149 -32.20 -10.91 -5.51
N LYS A 150 -31.16 -11.45 -6.16
CA LYS A 150 -31.26 -12.09 -7.49
C LYS A 150 -31.34 -13.62 -7.45
N ALA A 151 -31.23 -14.24 -6.27
CA ALA A 151 -31.22 -15.70 -6.10
C ALA A 151 -32.62 -16.37 -6.14
N THR A 152 -33.58 -15.80 -6.90
CA THR A 152 -34.98 -16.26 -6.96
C THR A 152 -35.33 -16.82 -8.33
#